data_AF-A0A963MFP1-F1
#
_entry.id   AF-A0A963MFP1-F1
#
_cell.length_a   1.000
_cell.length_b   1.000
_cell.length_c   1.000
_cell.angle_alpha   90.00
_cell.angle_beta   90.00
_cell.angle_gamma   90.00
#
_symmetry.space_group_name_H-M   'P 1'
#
loop_
_entity.id
_entity.type
_entity.pdbx_description
1 polymer ?
#
loop_
_entity_poly.entity_id
_entity_poly.type
_entity_poly.pdbx_seq_one_letter_code
_entity_poly.pdbx_strand_id
1 'polypeptide(L)'
;MNHRDPPQAPAASASPPGAIPLWRLLQAAASCLMAVRGGRSGTAALEQIEPALRPAVQALSFQVWRSLARADNLRRLLAQRAPPPQADALLCVVLALAWDESQAPYPSFTLVDQAVEAAKRHA
;
A
#
# COMPACT_ATOMS: atom_id res chain seq x y z
N MET A 1 -14.87 -7.37 44.90
CA MET A 1 -15.65 -7.06 43.69
C MET A 1 -14.75 -6.23 42.76
N ASN A 2 -13.82 -6.88 42.05
CA ASN A 2 -12.88 -6.19 41.17
C ASN A 2 -13.48 -6.12 39.77
N HIS A 3 -13.88 -4.93 39.33
CA HIS A 3 -14.29 -4.64 37.96
C HIS A 3 -13.05 -4.76 37.06
N ARG A 4 -13.01 -5.78 36.22
CA ARG A 4 -12.01 -5.92 35.16
C ARG A 4 -12.56 -5.15 33.96
N ASP A 5 -12.01 -3.97 33.70
CA ASP A 5 -12.26 -3.29 32.42
C ASP A 5 -11.78 -4.20 31.27
N PRO A 6 -12.58 -4.38 30.21
CA PRO A 6 -12.13 -5.11 29.04
C PRO A 6 -11.02 -4.32 28.31
N PRO A 7 -10.06 -5.00 27.66
CA PRO A 7 -9.05 -4.32 26.85
C PRO A 7 -9.75 -3.61 25.68
N GLN A 8 -9.65 -2.28 25.69
CA GLN A 8 -10.17 -1.43 24.63
C GLN A 8 -9.32 -1.68 23.37
N ALA A 9 -9.92 -2.32 22.36
CA ALA A 9 -9.32 -2.45 21.04
C ALA A 9 -8.97 -1.05 20.52
N PRO A 10 -7.80 -0.82 19.88
CA PRO A 10 -7.48 0.48 19.34
C PRO A 10 -8.55 0.83 18.30
N ALA A 11 -9.36 1.86 18.64
CA ALA A 11 -10.31 2.44 17.72
C ALA A 11 -9.58 2.71 16.40
N ALA A 12 -10.12 2.18 15.31
CA ALA A 12 -9.61 2.44 13.97
C ALA A 12 -9.30 3.93 13.84
N SER A 13 -8.02 4.26 13.70
CA SER A 13 -7.53 5.63 13.75
C SER A 13 -8.19 6.43 12.64
N ALA A 14 -9.29 7.10 12.96
CA ALA A 14 -9.91 8.05 12.06
C ALA A 14 -8.87 9.14 11.80
N SER A 15 -8.35 9.17 10.58
CA SER A 15 -7.42 10.20 10.13
C SER A 15 -7.99 11.58 10.44
N PRO A 16 -7.21 12.51 11.02
CA PRO A 16 -7.68 13.86 11.30
C PRO A 16 -8.16 14.52 10.00
N PRO A 17 -9.16 15.42 10.05
CA PRO A 17 -9.62 16.16 8.87
C PRO A 17 -8.43 16.91 8.26
N GLY A 18 -8.02 16.48 7.06
CA GLY A 18 -6.83 16.97 6.35
C GLY A 18 -5.72 15.92 6.15
N ALA A 19 -5.79 14.74 6.78
CA ALA A 19 -4.82 13.67 6.50
C ALA A 19 -5.13 12.99 5.16
N ILE A 20 -4.09 12.76 4.36
CA ILE A 20 -4.19 12.06 3.09
C ILE A 20 -4.66 10.61 3.36
N PRO A 21 -5.76 10.16 2.73
CA PRO A 21 -6.26 8.81 3.00
C PRO A 21 -5.33 7.75 2.40
N LEU A 22 -5.18 6.62 3.11
CA LEU A 22 -4.22 5.57 2.74
C LEU A 22 -4.52 4.98 1.36
N TRP A 23 -5.79 4.79 0.99
CA TRP A 23 -6.15 4.31 -0.36
C TRP A 23 -5.51 5.17 -1.46
N ARG A 24 -5.44 6.49 -1.30
CA ARG A 24 -4.86 7.42 -2.30
C ARG A 24 -3.34 7.28 -2.36
N LEU A 25 -2.69 7.07 -1.21
CA LEU A 25 -1.26 6.79 -1.14
C LEU A 25 -0.91 5.45 -1.80
N LEU A 26 -1.74 4.43 -1.60
CA LEU A 26 -1.57 3.11 -2.24
C LEU A 26 -1.73 3.18 -3.76
N GLN A 27 -2.72 3.92 -4.26
CA GLN A 27 -2.88 4.19 -5.70
C GLN A 27 -1.64 4.88 -6.28
N ALA A 28 -1.16 5.93 -5.64
CA ALA A 28 0.02 6.67 -6.08
C ALA A 28 1.29 5.80 -6.06
N ALA A 29 1.47 4.95 -5.04
CA ALA A 29 2.58 4.00 -4.98
C ALA A 29 2.48 2.94 -6.09
N ALA A 30 1.27 2.46 -6.41
CA ALA A 30 1.05 1.55 -7.52
C ALA A 30 1.40 2.20 -8.88
N SER A 31 1.04 3.47 -9.08
CA SER A 31 1.44 4.23 -10.26
C SER A 31 2.96 4.40 -10.35
N CYS A 32 3.65 4.68 -9.24
CA CYS A 32 5.12 4.69 -9.21
C CYS A 32 5.71 3.34 -9.59
N LEU A 33 5.16 2.24 -9.06
CA LEU A 33 5.62 0.89 -9.39
C LEU A 33 5.44 0.58 -10.88
N MET A 34 4.30 0.95 -11.47
CA MET A 34 4.06 0.81 -12.91
C MET A 34 5.07 1.59 -13.74
N ALA A 35 5.35 2.85 -13.38
CA ALA A 35 6.32 3.69 -14.07
C ALA A 35 7.74 3.07 -14.03
N VAL A 36 8.15 2.54 -12.88
CA VAL A 36 9.45 1.87 -12.72
C VAL A 36 9.51 0.58 -13.55
N ARG A 37 8.44 -0.23 -13.54
CA ARG A 37 8.33 -1.40 -14.42
C ARG A 37 8.35 -1.04 -15.90
N GLY A 38 7.87 0.14 -16.25
CA GLY A 38 7.97 0.73 -17.59
C GLY A 38 9.34 1.32 -17.94
N GLY A 39 10.36 1.12 -17.10
CA GLY A 39 11.73 1.54 -17.36
C GLY A 39 12.10 2.95 -16.87
N ARG A 40 11.20 3.64 -16.15
CA ARG A 40 11.55 4.94 -15.53
C ARG A 40 12.35 4.70 -14.24
N SER A 41 13.24 5.64 -13.90
CA SER A 41 13.89 5.60 -12.58
C SER A 41 12.87 5.87 -11.47
N GLY A 42 13.14 5.37 -10.25
CA GLY A 42 12.29 5.63 -9.09
C GLY A 42 12.15 7.13 -8.77
N THR A 43 13.20 7.92 -8.96
CA THR A 43 13.17 9.38 -8.78
C THR A 43 12.24 10.04 -9.79
N ALA A 44 12.38 9.72 -11.08
CA ALA A 44 11.53 10.27 -12.15
C ALA A 44 10.06 9.83 -12.01
N ALA A 45 9.81 8.64 -11.44
CA ALA A 45 8.47 8.17 -11.11
C ALA A 45 7.85 8.99 -9.97
N LEU A 46 8.60 9.28 -8.91
CA LEU A 46 8.14 10.07 -7.77
C LEU A 46 7.92 11.56 -8.09
N GLU A 47 8.66 12.12 -9.04
CA GLU A 47 8.47 13.50 -9.51
C GLU A 47 7.09 13.74 -10.14
N GLN A 48 6.49 12.71 -10.74
CA GLN A 48 5.14 12.77 -11.32
C GLN A 48 4.03 12.76 -10.27
N ILE A 49 4.35 12.41 -9.02
CA ILE A 49 3.39 12.38 -7.93
C ILE A 49 3.11 13.81 -7.46
N GLU A 50 1.84 14.08 -7.20
CA GLU A 50 1.36 15.33 -6.61
C GLU A 50 2.24 15.73 -5.41
N PRO A 51 2.71 17.00 -5.34
CA PRO A 51 3.66 17.42 -4.31
C PRO A 51 3.21 17.10 -2.88
N ALA A 52 1.91 17.22 -2.60
CA ALA A 52 1.33 16.93 -1.29
C ALA A 52 1.45 15.44 -0.89
N LEU A 53 1.41 14.52 -1.85
CA LEU A 53 1.47 13.08 -1.59
C LEU A 53 2.91 12.56 -1.55
N ARG A 54 3.84 13.27 -2.20
CA ARG A 54 5.18 12.77 -2.53
C ARG A 54 5.98 12.24 -1.33
N PRO A 55 6.04 12.91 -0.16
CA PRO A 55 6.82 12.40 0.97
C PRO A 55 6.33 11.03 1.45
N ALA A 56 5.01 10.86 1.58
CA ALA A 56 4.40 9.62 2.02
C ALA A 56 4.54 8.51 0.96
N VAL A 57 4.32 8.85 -0.32
CA VAL A 57 4.46 7.89 -1.43
C VAL A 57 5.91 7.45 -1.60
N GLN A 58 6.87 8.34 -1.39
CA GLN A 58 8.30 8.02 -1.42
C GLN A 58 8.65 7.01 -0.33
N ALA A 59 8.21 7.21 0.91
CA ALA A 59 8.43 6.27 2.01
C ALA A 59 7.86 4.88 1.70
N LEU A 60 6.61 4.81 1.25
CA LEU A 60 5.96 3.55 0.86
C LEU A 60 6.67 2.89 -0.32
N SER A 61 7.02 3.65 -1.37
CA SER A 61 7.68 3.13 -2.57
C SER A 61 9.03 2.51 -2.23
N PHE A 62 9.82 3.15 -1.36
CA PHE A 62 11.09 2.58 -0.92
C PHE A 62 10.93 1.30 -0.11
N GLN A 63 9.88 1.19 0.71
CA GLN A 63 9.58 -0.06 1.40
C GLN A 63 9.15 -1.15 0.42
N VAL A 64 8.29 -0.82 -0.55
CA VAL A 64 7.84 -1.72 -1.61
C VAL A 64 9.01 -2.26 -2.42
N TRP A 65 9.92 -1.39 -2.88
CA TRP A 65 11.05 -1.80 -3.71
C TRP A 65 12.03 -2.74 -3.00
N ARG A 66 12.21 -2.61 -1.68
CA ARG A 66 13.04 -3.55 -0.88
C ARG A 66 12.47 -4.97 -0.85
N SER A 67 11.16 -5.10 -1.01
CA SER A 67 10.44 -6.37 -0.91
C SER A 67 9.86 -6.83 -2.26
N LEU A 68 10.13 -6.12 -3.36
CA LEU A 68 9.36 -6.26 -4.60
C LEU A 68 9.47 -7.66 -5.23
N ALA A 69 10.67 -8.23 -5.26
CA ALA A 69 10.87 -9.59 -5.79
C ALA A 69 10.04 -10.64 -5.02
N ARG A 70 9.88 -10.47 -3.70
CA ARG A 70 9.05 -11.35 -2.88
C ARG A 70 7.57 -11.15 -3.20
N ALA A 71 7.11 -9.90 -3.26
CA ALA A 71 5.74 -9.58 -3.60
C ALA A 71 5.35 -10.15 -4.99
N ASP A 72 6.26 -10.09 -5.96
CA ASP A 72 6.06 -10.65 -7.29
C ASP A 72 5.97 -12.17 -7.31
N ASN A 73 6.79 -12.85 -6.51
CA ASN A 73 6.69 -14.29 -6.33
C ASN A 73 5.36 -14.67 -5.66
N LEU A 74 4.95 -13.97 -4.59
CA LEU A 74 3.67 -14.20 -3.92
C LEU A 74 2.50 -13.96 -4.87
N ARG A 75 2.50 -12.86 -5.63
CA ARG A 75 1.49 -12.57 -6.65
C ARG A 75 1.37 -13.74 -7.63
N ARG A 76 2.50 -14.32 -8.07
CA ARG A 76 2.51 -15.49 -8.98
C ARG A 76 1.90 -16.74 -8.40
N LEU A 77 2.10 -16.98 -7.11
CA LEU A 77 1.52 -18.12 -6.42
C LEU A 77 0.02 -17.92 -6.14
N LEU A 78 -0.40 -16.69 -5.84
CA LEU A 78 -1.77 -16.39 -5.42
C LEU A 78 -2.73 -16.16 -6.59
N ALA A 79 -2.27 -15.62 -7.71
CA ALA A 79 -3.11 -15.28 -8.86
C ALA A 79 -2.60 -15.93 -10.14
N GLN A 80 -3.13 -17.11 -10.46
CA GLN A 80 -2.70 -17.92 -11.63
C GLN A 80 -2.79 -17.13 -12.94
N ARG A 81 -3.87 -16.36 -13.13
CA ARG A 81 -4.01 -15.40 -14.23
C ARG A 81 -3.57 -14.01 -13.76
N ALA A 82 -2.72 -13.35 -14.53
CA ALA A 82 -2.28 -11.99 -14.24
C ALA A 82 -3.49 -11.02 -14.19
N PRO A 83 -3.65 -10.22 -13.12
CA PRO A 83 -4.64 -9.15 -13.06
C PRO A 83 -4.37 -8.07 -14.11
N PRO A 84 -5.34 -7.17 -14.39
CA PRO A 84 -5.08 -5.95 -15.14
C PRO A 84 -3.90 -5.15 -14.54
N PRO A 85 -3.07 -4.46 -15.34
CA PRO A 85 -1.79 -3.90 -14.89
C PRO A 85 -1.85 -3.04 -13.63
N GLN A 86 -2.91 -2.24 -13.47
CA GLN A 86 -3.08 -1.37 -12.32
C GLN A 86 -3.46 -2.15 -11.05
N ALA A 87 -4.36 -3.13 -11.18
CA ALA A 87 -4.72 -4.02 -10.08
C ALA A 87 -3.53 -4.91 -9.67
N ASP A 88 -2.73 -5.35 -10.64
CA ASP A 88 -1.50 -6.10 -10.40
C ASP A 88 -0.47 -5.27 -9.62
N ALA A 89 -0.21 -4.03 -10.05
CA ALA A 89 0.70 -3.14 -9.34
C ALA A 89 0.23 -2.84 -7.91
N LEU A 90 -1.07 -2.58 -7.72
CA LEU A 90 -1.65 -2.38 -6.39
C LEU A 90 -1.50 -3.63 -5.52
N LEU A 91 -1.76 -4.81 -6.07
CA LEU A 91 -1.59 -6.08 -5.36
C LEU A 91 -0.12 -6.29 -4.95
N CYS A 92 0.84 -6.05 -5.85
CA CYS A 92 2.25 -6.16 -5.52
C CYS A 92 2.69 -5.13 -4.46
N VAL A 93 2.17 -3.90 -4.49
CA VAL A 93 2.41 -2.90 -3.43
C VAL A 93 1.94 -3.43 -2.08
N VAL A 94 0.70 -3.91 -1.99
CA VAL A 94 0.11 -4.36 -0.73
C VAL A 94 0.80 -5.60 -0.20
N LEU A 95 1.11 -6.57 -1.07
CA LEU A 95 1.90 -7.76 -0.70
C LEU A 95 3.30 -7.36 -0.19
N ALA A 96 3.95 -6.39 -0.80
CA ALA A 96 5.27 -5.92 -0.37
C ALA A 96 5.23 -5.25 1.02
N LEU A 97 4.15 -4.53 1.34
CA LEU A 97 3.94 -3.84 2.62
C LEU A 97 3.48 -4.78 3.74
N ALA A 98 2.75 -5.85 3.41
CA ALA A 98 2.11 -6.74 4.38
C ALA A 98 2.86 -8.04 4.66
N TRP A 99 3.90 -8.39 3.89
CA TRP A 99 4.53 -9.71 3.98
C TRP A 99 5.19 -10.01 5.35
N ASP A 100 5.65 -8.96 6.05
CA ASP A 100 6.29 -9.05 7.36
C ASP A 100 5.58 -8.09 8.32
N GLU A 101 4.76 -8.66 9.21
CA GLU A 101 3.96 -7.89 10.17
C GLU A 101 4.83 -7.07 11.14
N SER A 102 6.06 -7.51 11.43
CA SER A 102 6.96 -6.78 12.33
C SER A 102 7.49 -5.49 11.71
N GLN A 103 7.45 -5.38 10.38
CA GLN A 103 7.94 -4.24 9.59
C GLN A 103 6.81 -3.53 8.84
N ALA A 104 5.56 -3.99 8.97
CA ALA A 104 4.43 -3.42 8.25
C ALA A 104 4.15 -1.99 8.76
N PRO A 105 4.01 -1.00 7.86
CA PRO A 105 3.78 0.39 8.27
C PRO A 105 2.37 0.61 8.82
N TYR A 106 1.46 -0.32 8.53
CA TYR A 106 0.08 -0.33 8.98
C TYR A 106 -0.35 -1.76 9.31
N PRO A 107 -1.37 -1.95 10.17
CA PRO A 107 -1.96 -3.26 10.40
C PRO A 107 -2.44 -3.92 9.11
N SER A 108 -2.32 -5.25 9.03
CA SER A 108 -2.70 -6.03 7.83
C SER A 108 -4.15 -5.81 7.42
N PHE A 109 -5.09 -5.78 8.38
CA PHE A 109 -6.50 -5.52 8.10
C PHE A 109 -6.73 -4.12 7.50
N THR A 110 -6.00 -3.10 7.96
CA THR A 110 -6.06 -1.73 7.42
C THR A 110 -5.50 -1.68 6.00
N LEU A 111 -4.38 -2.35 5.72
CA LEU A 111 -3.82 -2.44 4.37
C LEU A 111 -4.80 -3.08 3.39
N VAL A 112 -5.44 -4.18 3.79
CA VAL A 112 -6.42 -4.89 2.95
C VAL A 112 -7.66 -4.03 2.69
N ASP A 113 -8.25 -3.44 3.73
CA ASP A 113 -9.40 -2.54 3.59
C ASP A 113 -9.10 -1.38 2.64
N GLN A 114 -7.97 -0.70 2.85
CA GLN A 114 -7.58 0.46 2.06
C GLN A 114 -7.14 0.08 0.63
N ALA A 115 -6.64 -1.13 0.40
CA ALA A 115 -6.38 -1.66 -0.92
C ALA A 115 -7.68 -1.92 -1.71
N VAL A 116 -8.71 -2.47 -1.05
CA VAL A 116 -10.03 -2.65 -1.65
C VAL A 116 -10.64 -1.29 -2.00
N GLU A 117 -10.56 -0.32 -1.09
CA GLU A 117 -11.03 1.04 -1.32
C GLU A 117 -10.25 1.76 -2.45
N ALA A 118 -8.95 1.49 -2.58
CA ALA A 118 -8.13 1.96 -3.70
C ALA A 118 -8.54 1.31 -5.04
N ALA A 119 -8.83 0.01 -5.04
CA ALA A 119 -9.26 -0.71 -6.23
C ALA A 119 -10.63 -0.24 -6.73
N LYS A 120 -11.60 -0.06 -5.82
CA LYS A 120 -12.95 0.43 -6.16
C LYS A 120 -12.95 1.82 -6.80
N ARG A 121 -12.07 2.72 -6.34
CA ARG A 121 -11.96 4.10 -6.85
C ARG A 121 -11.21 4.23 -8.18
N HIS A 122 -10.67 3.12 -8.70
CA HIS A 122 -10.06 3.05 -10.02
C HIS A 122 -10.94 2.34 -11.06
N ALA A 123 -12.05 1.75 -10.64
CA ALA A 123 -12.99 1.02 -11.50
C ALA A 123 -13.94 1.96 -12.24
#